data_AF-A0A5R9FR51-F1
#
_entry.id   AF-A0A5R9FR51-F1
#
_cell.length_a   1.000
_cell.length_b   1.000
_cell.length_c   1.000
_cell.angle_alpha   90.00
_cell.angle_beta   90.00
_cell.angle_gamma   90.00
#
_symmetry.space_group_name_H-M   'P 1'
#
loop_
_entity.id
_entity.type
_entity.pdbx_description
1 polymer ?
#
loop_
_entity_poly.entity_id
_entity_poly.type
_entity_poly.pdbx_seq_one_letter_code
_entity_poly.pdbx_strand_id
1 'polypeptide(L)'
;MRDSHRGEAERLLARAVEEEVRRSGGRTDGSALLSRARGALDAMGETAAEEYAAYTQALDEAEAGRLTFGQRYAREGAGTPLVVAAVAAVAACVADLALGTGAGTAVGAGAVVGVAGAAAT
;
A
#
# COMPACT_ATOMS: atom_id res chain seq x y z
N MET A 1 20.80 5.27 -10.45
CA MET A 1 20.02 5.66 -9.25
C MET A 1 18.83 6.52 -9.67
N ARG A 2 17.64 6.40 -9.04
CA ARG A 2 16.50 7.30 -9.33
C ARG A 2 16.82 8.74 -8.91
N ASP A 3 16.29 9.72 -9.65
CA ASP A 3 16.57 11.14 -9.43
C ASP A 3 16.15 11.63 -8.05
N SER A 4 15.06 11.10 -7.49
CA SER A 4 14.60 11.43 -6.15
C SER A 4 15.62 11.05 -5.07
N HIS A 5 16.18 9.85 -5.15
CA HIS A 5 17.19 9.36 -4.21
C HIS A 5 18.52 10.09 -4.41
N ARG A 6 18.85 10.42 -5.67
CA ARG A 6 20.02 11.24 -5.99
C ARG A 6 19.95 12.61 -5.33
N GLY A 7 18.83 13.30 -5.48
CA GLY A 7 18.62 14.61 -4.86
C GLY A 7 18.66 14.56 -3.33
N GLU A 8 18.13 13.50 -2.72
CA GLU A 8 18.22 13.25 -1.27
C GLU A 8 19.69 13.13 -0.81
N ALA A 9 20.48 12.31 -1.51
CA ALA A 9 21.88 12.09 -1.20
C ALA A 9 22.70 13.39 -1.36
N GLU A 10 22.47 14.16 -2.41
CA GLU A 10 23.14 15.45 -2.61
C GLU A 10 22.81 16.48 -1.53
N ARG A 11 21.56 16.51 -1.03
CA ARG A 11 21.16 17.34 0.13
C ARG A 11 21.85 16.91 1.42
N LEU A 12 22.01 15.60 1.64
CA LEU A 12 22.73 15.07 2.79
C LEU A 12 24.22 15.40 2.71
N LEU A 13 24.84 15.28 1.53
CA LEU A 13 26.23 15.64 1.30
C LEU A 13 26.49 17.13 1.56
N ALA A 14 25.62 18.02 1.08
CA ALA A 14 25.75 19.45 1.34
C ALA A 14 25.77 19.76 2.84
N ARG A 15 24.81 19.21 3.60
CA ARG A 15 24.75 19.36 5.06
C ARG A 15 25.99 18.78 5.75
N ALA A 16 26.46 17.61 5.32
CA ALA A 16 27.65 16.99 5.90
C ALA A 16 28.92 17.85 5.67
N VAL A 17 29.06 18.44 4.48
CA VAL A 17 30.17 19.35 4.18
C VAL A 17 30.09 20.63 5.01
N GLU A 18 28.90 21.22 5.15
CA GLU A 18 28.71 22.40 6.02
C GLU A 18 29.11 22.12 7.47
N GLU A 19 28.72 20.96 8.00
CA GLU A 19 29.14 20.54 9.34
C GLU A 19 30.65 20.30 9.44
N GLU A 20 31.28 19.76 8.41
CA GLU A 20 32.72 19.53 8.42
C GLU A 20 33.52 20.83 8.36
N VAL A 21 33.08 21.81 7.55
CA VAL A 21 33.69 23.15 7.52
C VAL A 21 33.58 23.82 8.88
N ARG A 22 32.41 23.72 9.53
CA ARG A 22 32.17 24.24 10.88
C ARG A 22 33.09 23.57 11.91
N ARG A 23 33.15 22.24 11.93
CA ARG A 23 34.01 21.45 12.83
C ARG A 23 35.49 21.78 12.63
N SER A 24 35.90 21.96 11.39
CA SER A 24 37.28 22.27 11.03
C SER A 24 37.67 23.73 11.32
N GLY A 25 36.73 24.58 11.73
CA GLY A 25 36.97 26.01 11.99
C GLY A 25 37.35 26.78 10.73
N GLY A 26 36.82 26.38 9.57
CA GLY A 26 37.14 26.99 8.27
C GLY A 26 38.47 26.56 7.64
N ARG A 27 39.19 25.59 8.24
CA ARG A 27 40.44 25.05 7.66
C ARG A 27 40.23 24.17 6.42
N THR A 28 38.98 23.76 6.18
CA THR A 28 38.60 22.91 5.05
C THR A 28 37.87 23.74 4.01
N ASP A 29 38.28 23.63 2.75
CA ASP A 29 37.56 24.23 1.63
C ASP A 29 36.29 23.41 1.34
N GLY A 30 35.15 23.94 1.77
CA GLY A 30 33.85 23.30 1.58
C GLY A 30 33.46 23.12 0.11
N SER A 31 33.86 24.05 -0.76
CA SER A 31 33.50 23.99 -2.18
C SER A 31 34.25 22.84 -2.89
N ALA A 32 35.55 22.73 -2.63
CA ALA A 32 36.38 21.65 -3.15
C ALA A 32 35.94 20.30 -2.58
N LEU A 33 35.62 20.23 -1.27
CA LEU A 33 35.14 19.02 -0.64
C LEU A 33 33.79 18.55 -1.21
N LEU A 34 32.85 19.48 -1.40
CA LEU A 34 31.53 19.15 -1.98
C LEU A 34 31.65 18.68 -3.43
N SER A 35 32.50 19.32 -4.24
CA SER A 35 32.74 18.89 -5.62
C SER A 35 33.32 17.47 -5.67
N ARG A 36 34.29 17.17 -4.80
CA ARG A 36 34.87 15.83 -4.69
C ARG A 36 33.84 14.80 -4.24
N ALA A 37 33.01 15.15 -3.24
CA ALA A 37 32.00 14.27 -2.71
C ALA A 37 30.91 13.93 -3.76
N ARG A 38 30.51 14.91 -4.59
CA ARG A 38 29.59 14.68 -5.72
C ARG A 38 30.18 13.72 -6.75
N GLY A 39 31.44 13.92 -7.16
CA GLY A 39 32.11 13.00 -8.07
C GLY A 39 32.23 11.58 -7.49
N ALA A 40 32.44 11.43 -6.18
CA ALA A 40 32.42 10.13 -5.53
C ALA A 40 31.01 9.51 -5.52
N LEU A 41 29.97 10.30 -5.28
CA LEU A 41 28.58 9.85 -5.36
C LEU A 41 28.22 9.39 -6.78
N ASP A 42 28.71 10.09 -7.81
CA ASP A 42 28.53 9.70 -9.21
C ASP A 42 29.17 8.34 -9.49
N ALA A 43 30.42 8.16 -9.11
CA ALA A 43 31.12 6.88 -9.28
C ALA A 43 30.42 5.73 -8.53
N MET A 44 29.91 5.99 -7.31
CA MET A 44 29.10 5.01 -6.57
C MET A 44 27.80 4.68 -7.30
N GLY A 45 27.13 5.70 -7.86
CA GLY A 45 25.88 5.53 -8.61
C GLY A 45 26.07 4.74 -9.91
N GLU A 46 27.19 4.93 -10.60
CA GLU A 46 27.57 4.15 -11.78
C GLU A 46 27.89 2.70 -11.42
N THR A 47 28.72 2.49 -10.40
CA THR A 47 29.13 1.14 -9.96
C THR A 47 27.96 0.31 -9.47
N ALA A 48 26.98 0.94 -8.81
CA ALA A 48 25.79 0.27 -8.28
C ALA A 48 24.60 0.28 -9.24
N ALA A 49 24.77 0.70 -10.51
CA ALA A 49 23.64 0.92 -11.41
C ALA A 49 22.81 -0.35 -11.65
N GLU A 50 23.46 -1.48 -11.90
CA GLU A 50 22.81 -2.78 -12.15
C GLU A 50 22.08 -3.29 -10.90
N GLU A 51 22.76 -3.31 -9.75
CA GLU A 51 22.19 -3.75 -8.47
C GLU A 51 21.02 -2.87 -8.03
N TYR A 52 21.15 -1.54 -8.19
CA TYR A 52 20.10 -0.61 -7.86
C TYR A 52 18.89 -0.77 -8.78
N ALA A 53 19.10 -1.04 -10.08
CA ALA A 53 18.02 -1.33 -11.02
C ALA A 53 17.25 -2.59 -10.60
N ALA A 54 17.97 -3.67 -10.27
CA ALA A 54 17.37 -4.92 -9.77
C ALA A 54 16.58 -4.69 -8.47
N TYR A 55 17.13 -3.92 -7.53
CA TYR A 55 16.43 -3.52 -6.31
C TYR A 55 15.12 -2.76 -6.61
N THR A 56 15.16 -1.76 -7.49
CA THR A 56 13.95 -1.00 -7.83
C THR A 56 12.92 -1.83 -8.58
N GLN A 57 13.36 -2.75 -9.44
CA GLN A 57 12.46 -3.68 -10.11
C GLN A 57 11.76 -4.59 -9.10
N ALA A 58 12.49 -5.15 -8.14
CA ALA A 58 11.90 -5.98 -7.09
C ALA A 58 10.87 -5.20 -6.23
N LEU A 59 11.14 -3.91 -5.96
CA LEU A 59 10.17 -3.04 -5.27
C LEU A 59 8.92 -2.80 -6.12
N ASP A 60 9.09 -2.50 -7.41
CA ASP A 60 7.98 -2.23 -8.32
C ASP A 60 7.12 -3.50 -8.50
N GLU A 61 7.74 -4.69 -8.59
CA GLU A 61 7.05 -5.98 -8.63
C GLU A 61 6.29 -6.28 -7.32
N ALA A 62 6.89 -5.98 -6.16
CA ALA A 62 6.25 -6.16 -4.87
C ALA A 62 5.07 -5.18 -4.65
N GLU A 63 5.14 -3.97 -5.20
CA GLU A 63 4.03 -3.02 -5.22
C GLU A 63 2.93 -3.50 -6.18
N ALA A 64 3.28 -3.94 -7.38
CA ALA A 64 2.33 -4.45 -8.38
C ALA A 64 1.59 -5.72 -7.90
N GLY A 65 2.28 -6.59 -7.16
CA GLY A 65 1.69 -7.78 -6.54
C GLY A 65 0.78 -7.50 -5.35
N ARG A 66 0.77 -6.25 -4.85
CA ARG A 66 0.00 -5.84 -3.67
C ARG A 66 -1.46 -5.58 -4.06
N LEU A 67 -2.23 -6.67 -4.21
CA LEU A 67 -3.68 -6.56 -4.34
C LEU A 67 -4.25 -5.99 -3.04
N THR A 68 -4.97 -4.88 -3.15
CA THR A 68 -5.73 -4.36 -2.00
C THR A 68 -6.76 -5.39 -1.55
N PHE A 69 -7.15 -5.36 -0.27
CA PHE A 69 -8.16 -6.28 0.27
C PHE A 69 -9.44 -6.28 -0.59
N GLY A 70 -9.88 -5.10 -1.06
CA GLY A 70 -11.04 -4.97 -1.94
C GLY A 70 -10.85 -5.64 -3.32
N GLN A 71 -9.67 -5.51 -3.93
CA GLN A 71 -9.35 -6.19 -5.20
C GLN A 71 -9.26 -7.71 -5.03
N ARG A 72 -8.71 -8.17 -3.90
CA ARG A 72 -8.66 -9.60 -3.57
C ARG A 72 -10.06 -10.16 -3.31
N TYR A 73 -10.86 -9.47 -2.51
CA TYR A 73 -12.24 -9.81 -2.20
C TYR A 73 -13.14 -9.82 -3.45
N ALA A 74 -12.97 -8.86 -4.36
CA ALA A 74 -13.65 -8.85 -5.65
C ALA A 74 -13.20 -10.00 -6.57
N ARG A 75 -11.90 -10.34 -6.57
CA ARG A 75 -11.33 -11.41 -7.41
C ARG A 75 -11.65 -12.81 -6.89
N GLU A 76 -11.77 -13.00 -5.57
CA GLU A 76 -12.13 -14.27 -4.92
C GLU A 76 -13.64 -14.57 -4.99
N GLY A 77 -14.43 -13.79 -5.74
CA GLY A 77 -15.82 -14.13 -6.06
C GLY A 77 -16.83 -13.78 -4.98
N ALA A 78 -16.54 -12.77 -4.14
CA ALA A 78 -17.46 -12.34 -3.09
C ALA A 78 -18.76 -11.66 -3.58
N GLY A 79 -19.00 -11.59 -4.89
CA GLY A 79 -20.22 -11.01 -5.48
C GLY A 79 -21.49 -11.75 -5.07
N THR A 80 -21.48 -13.09 -5.11
CA THR A 80 -22.64 -13.90 -4.72
C THR A 80 -23.03 -13.74 -3.25
N PRO A 81 -22.14 -13.88 -2.26
CA PRO A 81 -22.50 -13.69 -0.85
C PRO A 81 -22.93 -12.25 -0.52
N LEU A 82 -22.38 -11.23 -1.20
CA LEU A 82 -22.84 -9.85 -1.05
C LEU A 82 -24.25 -9.64 -1.58
N VAL A 83 -24.58 -10.22 -2.74
CA VAL A 83 -25.94 -10.15 -3.30
C VAL A 83 -26.91 -10.88 -2.39
N VAL A 84 -26.55 -12.05 -1.86
CA VAL A 84 -27.36 -12.78 -0.88
C VAL A 84 -27.57 -11.95 0.39
N ALA A 85 -26.52 -11.33 0.93
CA ALA A 85 -26.62 -10.46 2.11
C ALA A 85 -27.50 -9.23 1.85
N ALA A 86 -27.39 -8.61 0.68
CA ALA A 86 -28.22 -7.48 0.29
C ALA A 86 -29.70 -7.88 0.14
N VAL A 87 -29.98 -9.00 -0.53
CA VAL A 87 -31.34 -9.55 -0.66
C VAL A 87 -31.91 -9.90 0.72
N ALA A 88 -31.12 -10.52 1.59
CA ALA A 88 -31.52 -10.85 2.96
C ALA A 88 -31.81 -9.59 3.78
N ALA A 89 -30.99 -8.54 3.66
CA ALA A 89 -31.21 -7.27 4.35
C ALA A 89 -32.49 -6.57 3.87
N VAL A 90 -32.73 -6.54 2.55
CA VAL A 90 -33.99 -5.99 1.99
C VAL A 90 -35.19 -6.81 2.47
N ALA A 91 -35.09 -8.14 2.45
CA ALA A 91 -36.15 -9.02 2.94
C ALA A 91 -36.43 -8.80 4.43
N ALA A 92 -35.40 -8.62 5.25
CA ALA A 92 -35.52 -8.30 6.66
C ALA A 92 -36.19 -6.93 6.87
N CYS A 93 -35.75 -5.87 6.17
CA CYS A 93 -36.39 -4.55 6.27
C CYS A 93 -37.86 -4.57 5.81
N VAL A 94 -38.19 -5.30 4.74
CA VAL A 94 -39.57 -5.45 4.28
C VAL A 94 -40.40 -6.24 5.29
N ALA A 95 -39.84 -7.30 5.90
CA ALA A 95 -40.50 -8.04 6.94
C ALA A 95 -40.77 -7.18 8.18
N ASP A 96 -39.78 -6.39 8.63
CA ASP A 96 -39.92 -5.49 9.78
C ASP A 96 -40.98 -4.40 9.54
N LEU A 97 -41.06 -3.86 8.31
CA LEU A 97 -42.03 -2.84 7.92
C LEU A 97 -43.43 -3.39 7.66
N ALA A 98 -43.55 -4.60 7.10
CA ALA A 98 -44.84 -5.21 6.76
C ALA A 98 -45.52 -5.89 7.95
N LEU A 99 -44.76 -6.38 8.93
CA LEU A 99 -45.28 -7.27 9.99
C LEU A 99 -45.37 -6.62 11.38
N GLY A 100 -44.86 -5.40 11.57
CA GLY A 100 -45.09 -4.57 12.77
C GLY A 100 -45.21 -5.36 14.09
N THR A 101 -44.08 -5.73 14.71
CA THR A 101 -43.97 -6.45 16.01
C THR A 101 -44.65 -7.82 16.13
N GLY A 102 -43.86 -8.88 16.39
CA GLY A 102 -44.33 -10.15 16.95
C GLY A 102 -43.40 -11.33 16.70
N ALA A 103 -42.91 -11.97 17.76
CA ALA A 103 -41.80 -12.95 17.81
C ALA A 103 -41.95 -14.26 16.98
N GLY A 104 -43.00 -14.44 16.18
CA GLY A 104 -43.25 -15.67 15.40
C GLY A 104 -42.56 -15.73 14.03
N THR A 105 -42.27 -14.59 13.42
CA THR A 105 -41.73 -14.51 12.04
C THR A 105 -40.20 -14.69 11.97
N ALA A 106 -39.49 -14.44 13.07
CA ALA A 106 -38.04 -14.62 13.17
C ALA A 106 -37.59 -16.08 12.95
N VAL A 107 -38.39 -17.05 13.41
CA VAL A 107 -38.08 -18.48 13.28
C VAL A 107 -38.32 -18.99 11.85
N GLY A 108 -39.38 -18.51 11.20
CA GLY A 108 -39.72 -18.92 9.82
C GLY A 108 -38.73 -18.38 8.79
N ALA A 109 -38.31 -17.11 8.92
CA ALA A 109 -37.34 -16.52 8.01
C ALA A 109 -35.94 -17.15 8.17
N GLY A 110 -35.51 -17.43 9.41
CA GLY A 110 -34.24 -18.11 9.69
C GLY A 110 -34.17 -19.52 9.09
N ALA A 111 -35.27 -20.26 9.10
CA ALA A 111 -35.34 -21.60 8.50
C ALA A 111 -35.23 -21.56 6.97
N VAL A 112 -35.89 -20.61 6.30
CA VAL A 112 -35.84 -20.48 4.83
C VAL A 112 -34.46 -20.02 4.36
N VAL A 113 -33.84 -19.07 5.08
CA VAL A 113 -32.47 -18.63 4.79
C VAL A 113 -31.45 -19.75 5.05
N GLY A 114 -31.64 -20.56 6.10
CA GLY A 114 -30.80 -21.73 6.37
C GLY A 114 -30.87 -22.78 5.26
N VAL A 115 -32.05 -23.06 4.73
CA VAL A 115 -32.25 -24.00 3.62
C VAL A 115 -31.70 -23.47 2.30
N ALA A 116 -31.91 -22.18 2.01
CA ALA A 116 -31.36 -21.56 0.81
C ALA A 116 -29.82 -21.44 0.85
N GLY A 117 -29.25 -21.19 2.03
CA GLY A 117 -27.81 -21.16 2.25
C GLY A 117 -27.16 -22.54 2.07
N ALA A 118 -27.81 -23.60 2.53
CA ALA A 118 -27.33 -24.98 2.35
C ALA A 118 -27.43 -25.48 0.90
N ALA A 119 -28.29 -24.87 0.07
CA ALA A 119 -28.42 -25.19 -1.35
C ALA A 119 -27.49 -24.37 -2.26
N ALA A 120 -26.88 -23.30 -1.74
CA ALA A 120 -26.01 -22.39 -2.48
C ALA A 120 -24.50 -22.61 -2.23
N THR A 121 -24.15 -23.58 -1.38
CA THR A 121 -22.80 -24.16 -1.21
C THR A 121 -22.71 -25.50 -1.92
#